data_AF-A0A9P8EDG4-F1
#
_entry.id   AF-A0A9P8EDG4-F1
#
_cell.length_a   1.000
_cell.length_b   1.000
_cell.length_c   1.000
_cell.angle_alpha   90.00
_cell.angle_beta   90.00
_cell.angle_gamma   90.00
#
_symmetry.space_group_name_H-M   'P 1'
#
loop_
_entity.id
_entity.type
_entity.pdbx_description
1 polymer ?
#
loop_
_entity_poly.entity_id
_entity_poly.type
_entity_poly.pdbx_seq_one_letter_code
_entity_poly.pdbx_strand_id
1 'polypeptide(L)'
;MEDKDFTNGLQANTNVFNNPKDSDIILKFGDHQVYAHRAILRMWSPFFERSLNSQFPVATSAIFNIDYDSPEDLKPIYAMLKDFYGMPFGIHPKNTRFHKAENEHELMYSIRVYMLSDSYDVPSARSAAVFAVQRFLDEYTGSDTLRKEDHAAVAECVAKFCGPGALQLADLKLRNVLFSWLSDHFYLLTRTPDFAEKIENGSLLDTELTAKLIFALSEQLSEQATIPPRKKRRVQTVYLRSESP
;
A
#
# COMPACT_ATOMS: atom_id res chain seq x y z
N MET A 1 -31.54 7.07 -8.09
CA MET A 1 -30.82 5.88 -8.60
C MET A 1 -29.40 6.32 -8.84
N GLU A 2 -28.49 6.04 -7.90
CA GLU A 2 -27.06 6.15 -8.16
C GLU A 2 -26.67 4.92 -8.96
N ASP A 3 -26.36 5.14 -10.24
CA ASP A 3 -25.82 4.09 -11.09
C ASP A 3 -24.36 3.86 -10.68
N LYS A 4 -24.15 2.92 -9.75
CA LYS A 4 -22.83 2.59 -9.19
C LYS A 4 -21.83 2.17 -10.26
N ASP A 5 -22.33 1.77 -11.44
CA ASP A 5 -21.53 1.32 -12.58
C ASP A 5 -21.02 2.46 -13.49
N PHE A 6 -21.60 3.65 -13.41
CA PHE A 6 -21.03 4.82 -14.10
C PHE A 6 -19.78 5.34 -13.37
N THR A 7 -19.75 5.21 -12.04
CA THR A 7 -18.69 5.79 -11.18
C THR A 7 -17.50 4.89 -10.91
N ASN A 8 -17.58 3.58 -11.19
CA ASN A 8 -16.52 2.61 -10.85
C ASN A 8 -15.50 2.38 -11.98
N GLY A 9 -15.64 3.05 -13.14
CA GLY A 9 -14.71 2.96 -14.27
C GLY A 9 -14.73 1.62 -15.01
N LEU A 10 -15.53 0.64 -14.57
CA LEU A 10 -15.59 -0.69 -15.21
C LEU A 10 -16.13 -0.66 -16.64
N GLN A 11 -16.82 0.43 -17.02
CA GLN A 11 -17.30 0.67 -18.39
C GLN A 11 -16.47 1.73 -19.15
N ALA A 12 -15.30 2.12 -18.64
CA ALA A 12 -14.49 3.13 -19.29
C ALA A 12 -14.09 2.70 -20.71
N ASN A 13 -14.18 3.62 -21.67
CA ASN A 13 -13.69 3.38 -23.02
C ASN A 13 -12.16 3.37 -23.03
N THR A 14 -11.59 2.19 -22.83
CA THR A 14 -10.14 2.00 -22.75
C THR A 14 -9.38 2.33 -24.03
N ASN A 15 -10.06 2.52 -25.17
CA ASN A 15 -9.44 2.91 -26.44
C ASN A 15 -9.01 4.38 -26.50
N VAL A 16 -9.35 5.18 -25.48
CA VAL A 16 -8.89 6.56 -25.35
C VAL A 16 -7.46 6.62 -24.79
N PHE A 17 -7.06 5.63 -23.97
CA PHE A 17 -5.71 5.55 -23.42
C PHE A 17 -4.67 5.29 -24.52
N ASN A 18 -3.59 6.08 -24.54
CA ASN A 18 -2.50 6.01 -25.53
C ASN A 18 -2.99 6.08 -26.99
N ASN A 19 -4.05 6.84 -27.25
CA ASN A 19 -4.57 7.05 -28.59
C ASN A 19 -4.01 8.36 -29.15
N PRO A 20 -3.27 8.33 -30.28
CA PRO A 20 -2.77 9.56 -30.89
C PRO A 20 -3.90 10.43 -31.46
N LYS A 21 -5.04 9.83 -31.80
CA LYS A 21 -6.21 10.56 -32.28
C LYS A 21 -6.79 11.36 -31.12
N ASP A 22 -6.85 12.68 -31.31
CA ASP A 22 -7.34 13.67 -30.34
C ASP A 22 -6.42 13.94 -29.13
N SER A 23 -5.23 13.33 -29.09
CA SER A 23 -4.19 13.67 -28.11
C SER A 23 -3.62 15.07 -28.34
N ASP A 24 -3.36 15.79 -27.25
CA ASP A 24 -2.80 17.15 -27.26
C ASP A 24 -1.50 17.26 -26.45
N ILE A 25 -1.01 16.13 -25.90
CA ILE A 25 0.27 16.04 -25.20
C ILE A 25 0.85 14.61 -25.26
N ILE A 26 2.17 14.50 -25.31
CA ILE A 26 2.90 13.24 -25.24
C ILE A 26 3.61 13.17 -23.88
N LEU A 27 3.34 12.12 -23.12
CA LEU A 27 4.09 11.80 -21.90
C LEU A 27 5.28 10.92 -22.28
N LYS A 28 6.49 11.29 -21.86
CA LYS A 28 7.72 10.51 -22.11
C LYS A 28 8.37 10.06 -20.80
N PHE A 29 8.89 8.84 -20.77
CA PHE A 29 9.61 8.27 -19.63
C PHE A 29 10.55 7.17 -20.15
N GLY A 30 11.86 7.32 -19.92
CA GLY A 30 12.87 6.48 -20.57
C GLY A 30 12.71 6.49 -22.10
N ASP A 31 12.72 5.29 -22.70
CA ASP A 31 12.49 5.09 -24.14
C ASP A 31 11.00 4.94 -24.51
N HIS A 32 10.10 5.18 -23.55
CA HIS A 32 8.66 4.98 -23.71
C HIS A 32 7.92 6.30 -23.86
N GLN A 33 6.77 6.23 -24.53
CA GLN A 33 5.86 7.36 -24.64
C GLN A 33 4.39 6.95 -24.62
N VAL A 34 3.54 7.86 -24.17
CA VAL A 34 2.08 7.72 -24.17
C VAL A 34 1.44 8.98 -24.75
N TYR A 35 0.56 8.81 -25.73
CA TYR A 35 -0.33 9.88 -26.20
C TYR A 35 -1.43 10.13 -25.16
N ALA A 36 -1.56 11.37 -24.70
CA ALA A 36 -2.44 11.72 -23.60
C ALA A 36 -3.23 13.00 -23.88
N HIS A 37 -4.11 13.34 -22.94
CA HIS A 37 -5.04 14.46 -23.05
C HIS A 37 -4.88 15.38 -21.84
N ARG A 38 -4.49 16.64 -22.05
CA ARG A 38 -4.26 17.63 -20.98
C ARG A 38 -5.51 17.82 -20.13
N ALA A 39 -6.69 17.78 -20.72
CA ALA A 39 -7.95 17.86 -19.98
C ALA A 39 -8.10 16.71 -18.97
N ILE A 40 -7.80 15.47 -19.38
CA ILE A 40 -7.89 14.29 -18.51
C ILE A 40 -6.83 14.36 -17.40
N LEU A 41 -5.57 14.67 -17.75
CA LEU A 41 -4.48 14.76 -16.77
C LEU A 41 -4.80 15.76 -15.66
N ARG A 42 -5.27 16.96 -16.01
CA ARG A 42 -5.63 18.01 -15.04
C ARG A 42 -6.84 17.63 -14.18
N MET A 43 -7.78 16.87 -14.71
CA MET A 43 -8.98 16.44 -13.97
C MET A 43 -8.64 15.46 -12.84
N TRP A 44 -7.64 14.62 -13.03
CA TRP A 44 -7.31 13.54 -12.09
C TRP A 44 -6.07 13.79 -11.23
N SER A 45 -5.30 14.83 -11.54
CA SER A 45 -4.07 15.15 -10.82
C SER A 45 -3.93 16.66 -10.61
N PRO A 46 -4.02 17.14 -9.37
CA PRO A 46 -3.76 18.54 -9.06
C PRO A 46 -2.31 18.95 -9.40
N PHE A 47 -1.35 18.02 -9.41
CA PHE A 47 -0.01 18.30 -9.93
C PHE A 47 -0.07 18.68 -11.42
N PHE A 48 -0.73 17.88 -12.26
CA PHE A 48 -0.87 18.22 -13.69
C PHE A 48 -1.74 19.46 -13.90
N GLU A 49 -2.77 19.68 -13.08
CA GLU A 49 -3.54 20.93 -13.08
C GLU A 49 -2.66 22.15 -12.90
N ARG A 50 -1.82 22.16 -11.86
CA ARG A 50 -0.88 23.27 -11.59
C ARG A 50 0.17 23.38 -12.69
N SER A 51 0.82 22.28 -13.06
CA SER A 51 1.92 22.28 -14.03
C SER A 51 1.49 22.73 -15.41
N LEU A 52 0.34 22.24 -15.90
CA LEU A 52 -0.14 22.52 -17.25
C LEU A 52 -0.89 23.86 -17.40
N ASN A 53 -1.26 24.49 -16.28
CA ASN A 53 -1.80 25.86 -16.25
C ASN A 53 -0.76 26.90 -15.77
N SER A 54 0.49 26.49 -15.54
CA SER A 54 1.54 27.39 -15.07
C SER A 54 2.04 28.35 -16.16
N GLN A 55 2.88 29.32 -15.76
CA GLN A 55 3.59 30.20 -16.71
C GLN A 55 4.90 29.59 -17.22
N PHE A 56 5.25 28.37 -16.79
CA PHE A 56 6.49 27.71 -17.19
C PHE A 56 6.36 27.07 -18.57
N PRO A 57 7.47 26.87 -19.31
CA PRO A 57 7.45 26.27 -20.65
C PRO A 57 6.77 24.89 -20.70
N VAL A 58 6.80 24.14 -19.59
CA VAL A 58 6.12 22.85 -19.46
C VAL A 58 4.62 22.93 -19.71
N ALA A 59 3.99 24.08 -19.43
CA ALA A 59 2.57 24.28 -19.67
C ALA A 59 2.23 24.25 -21.16
N THR A 60 3.07 24.81 -22.03
CA THR A 60 2.81 24.89 -23.47
C THR A 60 3.53 23.82 -24.28
N SER A 61 4.35 22.98 -23.65
CA SER A 61 5.10 21.92 -24.31
C SER A 61 4.17 20.82 -24.82
N ALA A 62 4.43 20.34 -26.05
CA ALA A 62 3.78 19.15 -26.60
C ALA A 62 4.27 17.86 -25.91
N ILE A 63 5.39 17.91 -25.21
CA ILE A 63 6.01 16.78 -24.49
C ILE A 63 6.12 17.11 -23.01
N PHE A 64 5.63 16.21 -22.16
CA PHE A 64 5.86 16.24 -20.73
C PHE A 64 6.70 15.02 -20.34
N ASN A 65 7.83 15.26 -19.66
CA ASN A 65 8.67 14.16 -19.18
C ASN A 65 8.19 13.74 -17.79
N ILE A 66 7.92 12.44 -17.64
CA ILE A 66 7.67 11.79 -16.37
C ILE A 66 9.01 11.26 -15.86
N ASP A 67 9.34 11.61 -14.62
CA ASP A 67 10.47 11.08 -13.87
C ASP A 67 10.45 9.55 -13.89
N TYR A 68 11.54 8.98 -14.37
CA TYR A 68 11.73 7.55 -14.61
C TYR A 68 13.15 7.20 -14.20
N ASP A 69 13.29 6.65 -13.01
CA ASP A 69 14.60 6.43 -12.39
C ASP A 69 15.11 5.01 -12.67
N SER A 70 14.20 4.03 -12.81
CA SER A 70 14.59 2.66 -13.12
C SER A 70 13.55 1.89 -13.95
N PRO A 71 13.95 0.77 -14.59
CA PRO A 71 13.03 -0.13 -15.29
C PRO A 71 11.84 -0.63 -14.47
N GLU A 72 11.98 -0.67 -13.14
CA GLU A 72 10.91 -1.11 -12.24
C GLU A 72 9.78 -0.08 -12.11
N ASP A 73 10.00 1.17 -12.54
CA ASP A 73 8.98 2.23 -12.51
C ASP A 73 8.06 2.18 -13.74
N LEU A 74 8.44 1.41 -14.77
CA LEU A 74 7.69 1.36 -16.03
C LEU A 74 6.22 0.98 -15.83
N LYS A 75 5.97 -0.16 -15.17
CA LYS A 75 4.60 -0.63 -14.94
C LYS A 75 3.86 0.26 -13.94
N PRO A 76 4.45 0.68 -12.80
CA PRO A 76 3.82 1.65 -11.92
C PRO A 76 3.39 2.95 -12.61
N ILE A 77 4.20 3.50 -13.53
CA ILE A 77 3.83 4.65 -14.35
C ILE A 77 2.60 4.32 -15.20
N TYR A 78 2.60 3.20 -15.91
CA TYR A 78 1.43 2.77 -16.69
C TYR A 78 0.19 2.58 -15.82
N ALA A 79 0.33 2.04 -14.61
CA ALA A 79 -0.77 1.83 -13.68
C ALA A 79 -1.39 3.15 -13.22
N MET A 80 -0.56 4.13 -12.85
CA MET A 80 -0.99 5.49 -12.52
C MET A 80 -1.66 6.16 -13.71
N LEU A 81 -1.07 6.08 -14.91
CA LEU A 81 -1.63 6.70 -16.10
C LEU A 81 -2.96 6.07 -16.51
N LYS A 82 -3.13 4.75 -16.38
CA LYS A 82 -4.40 4.06 -16.66
C LYS A 82 -5.52 4.51 -15.71
N ASP A 83 -5.18 4.86 -14.46
CA ASP A 83 -6.13 5.38 -13.47
C ASP A 83 -6.84 6.65 -13.97
N PHE A 84 -6.09 7.55 -14.63
CA PHE A 84 -6.64 8.76 -15.27
C PHE A 84 -7.69 8.50 -16.35
N TYR A 85 -7.66 7.32 -16.96
CA TYR A 85 -8.56 6.94 -18.06
C TYR A 85 -9.68 6.02 -17.59
N GLY A 86 -10.01 6.07 -16.29
CA GLY A 86 -11.09 5.29 -15.72
C GLY A 86 -10.79 3.80 -15.67
N MET A 87 -9.52 3.39 -15.57
CA MET A 87 -9.13 2.00 -15.30
C MET A 87 -8.49 1.93 -13.91
N PRO A 88 -9.27 1.92 -12.81
CA PRO A 88 -8.72 2.08 -11.48
C PRO A 88 -7.76 0.95 -11.10
N PHE A 89 -6.65 1.31 -10.45
CA PHE A 89 -5.60 0.38 -10.06
C PHE A 89 -6.13 -0.75 -9.18
N GLY A 90 -5.88 -1.97 -9.64
CA GLY A 90 -6.26 -3.19 -8.97
C GLY A 90 -7.75 -3.49 -8.89
N ILE A 91 -8.57 -2.74 -9.64
CA ILE A 91 -10.00 -2.97 -9.79
C ILE A 91 -10.30 -3.33 -11.25
N HIS A 92 -9.75 -2.55 -12.18
CA HIS A 92 -10.01 -2.76 -13.60
C HIS A 92 -9.15 -3.91 -14.17
N PRO A 93 -9.70 -4.81 -15.02
CA PRO A 93 -8.96 -5.97 -15.57
C PRO A 93 -7.70 -5.61 -16.39
N LYS A 94 -7.63 -4.39 -16.95
CA LYS A 94 -6.45 -3.89 -17.67
C LYS A 94 -5.42 -3.16 -16.78
N ASN A 95 -5.68 -3.06 -15.47
CA ASN A 95 -4.83 -2.39 -14.50
C ASN A 95 -4.79 -3.19 -13.19
N THR A 96 -4.29 -4.43 -13.22
CA THR A 96 -4.34 -5.33 -12.06
C THR A 96 -3.16 -5.13 -11.11
N ARG A 97 -3.28 -5.63 -9.88
CA ARG A 97 -2.27 -5.50 -8.79
C ARG A 97 -1.10 -6.47 -8.90
N PHE A 98 -1.24 -7.50 -9.73
CA PHE A 98 -0.27 -8.57 -9.85
C PHE A 98 -0.46 -9.29 -11.18
N HIS A 99 0.66 -9.59 -11.83
CA HIS A 99 0.72 -10.45 -13.01
C HIS A 99 1.64 -11.62 -12.69
N LYS A 100 1.04 -12.77 -12.31
CA LYS A 100 1.78 -13.98 -11.92
C LYS A 100 2.79 -14.44 -12.97
N ALA A 101 2.49 -14.22 -14.25
CA ALA A 101 3.37 -14.57 -15.36
C ALA A 101 4.68 -13.75 -15.40
N GLU A 102 4.72 -12.62 -14.69
CA GLU A 102 5.81 -11.63 -14.76
C GLU A 102 6.65 -11.59 -13.49
N ASN A 103 6.45 -12.55 -12.55
CA ASN A 103 7.21 -12.71 -11.30
C ASN A 103 7.37 -11.42 -10.47
N GLU A 104 6.41 -10.50 -10.55
CA GLU A 104 6.47 -9.20 -9.88
C GLU A 104 5.93 -9.28 -8.46
N HIS A 105 6.70 -8.85 -7.46
CA HIS A 105 6.27 -8.91 -6.06
C HIS A 105 5.13 -7.92 -5.79
N GLU A 106 3.92 -8.42 -5.47
CA GLU A 106 2.69 -7.62 -5.34
C GLU A 106 2.83 -6.42 -4.39
N LEU A 107 3.44 -6.64 -3.22
CA LEU A 107 3.69 -5.56 -2.24
C LEU A 107 4.56 -4.45 -2.82
N MET A 108 5.70 -4.80 -3.44
CA MET A 108 6.65 -3.82 -3.99
C MET A 108 6.05 -3.04 -5.16
N TYR A 109 5.31 -3.72 -6.02
CA TYR A 109 4.59 -3.05 -7.11
C TYR A 109 3.56 -2.05 -6.59
N SER A 110 2.74 -2.45 -5.61
CA SER A 110 1.74 -1.57 -4.99
C SER A 110 2.40 -0.35 -4.31
N ILE A 111 3.55 -0.55 -3.65
CA ILE A 111 4.35 0.54 -3.05
C ILE A 111 4.85 1.51 -4.11
N ARG A 112 5.40 1.02 -5.22
CA ARG A 112 5.88 1.88 -6.31
C ARG A 112 4.75 2.69 -6.94
N VAL A 113 3.58 2.08 -7.14
CA VAL A 113 2.37 2.79 -7.59
C VAL A 113 1.99 3.89 -6.61
N TYR A 114 2.02 3.62 -5.29
CA TYR A 114 1.75 4.63 -4.28
C TYR A 114 2.75 5.80 -4.34
N MET A 115 4.05 5.51 -4.39
CA MET A 115 5.12 6.53 -4.44
C MET A 115 4.98 7.44 -5.67
N LEU A 116 4.79 6.87 -6.86
CA LEU A 116 4.59 7.66 -8.07
C LEU A 116 3.29 8.47 -8.01
N SER A 117 2.23 7.86 -7.51
CA SER A 117 0.94 8.56 -7.34
C SER A 117 1.02 9.67 -6.29
N ASP A 118 1.97 9.63 -5.35
CA ASP A 118 2.26 10.75 -4.44
C ASP A 118 2.99 11.87 -5.17
N SER A 119 4.06 11.55 -5.92
CA SER A 119 4.86 12.52 -6.69
C SER A 119 4.01 13.29 -7.71
N TYR A 120 3.11 12.59 -8.41
CA TYR A 120 2.21 13.19 -9.40
C TYR A 120 0.83 13.55 -8.83
N ASP A 121 0.66 13.50 -7.50
CA ASP A 121 -0.57 13.87 -6.80
C ASP A 121 -1.82 13.25 -7.47
N VAL A 122 -1.93 11.93 -7.43
CA VAL A 122 -3.03 11.13 -7.98
C VAL A 122 -3.76 10.45 -6.82
N PRO A 123 -4.74 11.11 -6.17
CA PRO A 123 -5.35 10.62 -4.93
C PRO A 123 -6.07 9.26 -5.07
N SER A 124 -6.68 9.00 -6.23
CA SER A 124 -7.39 7.75 -6.52
C SER A 124 -6.43 6.56 -6.54
N ALA A 125 -5.34 6.67 -7.31
CA ALA A 125 -4.31 5.64 -7.41
C ALA A 125 -3.57 5.44 -6.06
N ARG A 126 -3.27 6.52 -5.32
CA ARG A 126 -2.73 6.42 -3.95
C ARG A 126 -3.65 5.59 -3.05
N SER A 127 -4.94 5.91 -3.04
CA SER A 127 -5.93 5.21 -2.20
C SER A 127 -6.05 3.73 -2.58
N ALA A 128 -6.07 3.42 -3.87
CA ALA A 128 -6.12 2.06 -4.37
C ALA A 128 -4.86 1.26 -4.02
N ALA A 129 -3.68 1.88 -4.10
CA ALA A 129 -2.42 1.27 -3.72
C ALA A 129 -2.34 1.00 -2.20
N VAL A 130 -2.78 1.94 -1.35
CA VAL A 130 -2.88 1.72 0.10
C VAL A 130 -3.79 0.53 0.41
N PHE A 131 -4.95 0.44 -0.25
CA PHE A 131 -5.86 -0.69 -0.08
C PHE A 131 -5.22 -2.02 -0.53
N ALA A 132 -4.46 -2.02 -1.61
CA ALA A 132 -3.72 -3.18 -2.08
C ALA A 132 -2.67 -3.64 -1.05
N VAL A 133 -1.90 -2.71 -0.47
CA VAL A 133 -0.92 -3.01 0.58
C VAL A 133 -1.60 -3.55 1.83
N GLN A 134 -2.67 -2.90 2.32
CA GLN A 134 -3.42 -3.38 3.48
C GLN A 134 -3.88 -4.83 3.28
N ARG A 135 -4.49 -5.13 2.13
CA ARG A 135 -4.95 -6.49 1.82
C ARG A 135 -3.82 -7.50 1.81
N PHE A 136 -2.67 -7.14 1.23
CA PHE A 136 -1.48 -8.00 1.24
C PHE A 136 -1.02 -8.29 2.68
N LEU A 137 -0.97 -7.27 3.53
CA LEU A 137 -0.56 -7.40 4.93
C LEU A 137 -1.54 -8.26 5.74
N ASP A 138 -2.85 -8.10 5.51
CA ASP A 138 -3.88 -8.92 6.15
C ASP A 138 -3.77 -10.40 5.72
N GLU A 139 -3.50 -10.66 4.43
CA GLU A 139 -3.25 -12.02 3.92
C GLU A 139 -1.93 -12.60 4.47
N TYR A 140 -0.94 -11.76 4.73
CA TYR A 140 0.34 -12.15 5.30
C TYR A 140 0.25 -12.55 6.78
N THR A 141 -0.72 -12.02 7.54
CA THR A 141 -0.95 -12.33 8.96
C THR A 141 -2.19 -13.21 9.25
N GLY A 142 -3.05 -13.47 8.26
CA GLY A 142 -4.41 -13.99 8.43
C GLY A 142 -4.61 -15.45 8.89
N SER A 143 -3.56 -16.23 9.16
CA SER A 143 -3.67 -17.64 9.59
C SER A 143 -3.03 -17.96 10.94
N ASP A 144 -3.01 -17.01 11.88
CA ASP A 144 -2.28 -17.07 13.17
C ASP A 144 -0.77 -17.40 13.03
N THR A 145 -0.29 -17.40 11.80
CA THR A 145 1.04 -17.79 11.36
C THR A 145 1.40 -16.90 10.20
N LEU A 146 2.62 -16.35 10.22
CA LEU A 146 3.11 -15.50 9.15
C LEU A 146 3.42 -16.37 7.93
N ARG A 147 3.10 -15.87 6.73
CA ARG A 147 3.62 -16.47 5.50
C ARG A 147 5.15 -16.43 5.59
N LYS A 148 5.80 -17.59 5.46
CA LYS A 148 7.26 -17.70 5.56
C LYS A 148 7.99 -16.98 4.43
N GLU A 149 7.29 -16.86 3.31
CA GLU A 149 7.70 -16.08 2.16
C GLU A 149 7.43 -14.60 2.48
N ASP A 150 8.26 -13.70 1.95
CA ASP A 150 8.09 -12.24 2.03
C ASP A 150 8.50 -11.53 3.34
N HIS A 151 8.98 -12.24 4.39
CA HIS A 151 9.42 -11.60 5.65
C HIS A 151 10.38 -10.42 5.42
N ALA A 152 11.44 -10.65 4.65
CA ALA A 152 12.43 -9.63 4.28
C ALA A 152 11.76 -8.44 3.56
N ALA A 153 10.94 -8.71 2.55
CA ALA A 153 10.26 -7.69 1.76
C ALA A 153 9.29 -6.83 2.60
N VAL A 154 8.55 -7.45 3.53
CA VAL A 154 7.66 -6.72 4.43
C VAL A 154 8.46 -5.91 5.46
N ALA A 155 9.53 -6.47 6.02
CA ALA A 155 10.40 -5.77 6.97
C ALA A 155 11.09 -4.56 6.33
N GLU A 156 11.57 -4.71 5.10
CA GLU A 156 12.14 -3.61 4.30
C GLU A 156 11.10 -2.54 3.95
N CYS A 157 9.89 -2.96 3.58
CA CYS A 157 8.78 -2.04 3.36
C CYS A 157 8.51 -1.19 4.60
N VAL A 158 8.33 -1.81 5.77
CA VAL A 158 8.07 -1.10 7.02
C VAL A 158 9.21 -0.13 7.32
N ALA A 159 10.47 -0.57 7.24
CA ALA A 159 11.62 0.30 7.49
C ALA A 159 11.69 1.49 6.51
N LYS A 160 11.33 1.29 5.24
CA LYS A 160 11.35 2.34 4.21
C LYS A 160 10.35 3.47 4.48
N PHE A 161 9.22 3.17 5.11
CA PHE A 161 8.16 4.16 5.38
C PHE A 161 8.11 4.62 6.84
N CYS A 162 8.60 3.80 7.77
CA CYS A 162 8.47 4.03 9.20
C CYS A 162 9.82 4.19 9.91
N GLY A 163 10.94 3.85 9.27
CA GLY A 163 12.27 3.88 9.86
C GLY A 163 12.90 5.29 9.91
N PRO A 164 14.10 5.43 10.50
CA PRO A 164 14.77 6.73 10.65
C PRO A 164 15.06 7.47 9.34
N GLY A 165 15.25 6.71 8.25
CA GLY A 165 15.43 7.22 6.89
C GLY A 165 14.15 7.20 6.05
N ALA A 166 12.98 7.23 6.70
CA ALA A 166 11.70 7.11 6.02
C ALA A 166 11.53 8.15 4.91
N LEU A 167 10.92 7.71 3.80
CA LEU A 167 10.58 8.58 2.69
C LEU A 167 9.70 9.75 3.14
N GLN A 168 10.06 10.95 2.69
CA GLN A 168 9.30 12.17 2.94
C GLN A 168 8.25 12.36 1.85
N LEU A 169 7.15 11.62 1.99
CA LEU A 169 6.00 11.71 1.09
C LEU A 169 5.00 12.75 1.59
N ALA A 170 4.23 13.33 0.66
CA ALA A 170 3.23 14.34 0.99
C ALA A 170 2.03 13.72 1.73
N ASP A 171 1.60 12.53 1.30
CA ASP A 171 0.59 11.74 2.00
C ASP A 171 1.24 10.70 2.93
N LEU A 172 0.76 10.67 4.18
CA LEU A 172 1.29 9.77 5.22
C LEU A 172 0.43 8.53 5.43
N LYS A 173 -0.58 8.29 4.57
CA LYS A 173 -1.58 7.24 4.79
C LYS A 173 -0.96 5.85 4.77
N LEU A 174 -0.02 5.59 3.85
CA LEU A 174 0.68 4.31 3.81
C LEU A 174 1.55 4.09 5.04
N ARG A 175 2.29 5.13 5.49
CA ARG A 175 3.08 5.07 6.73
C ARG A 175 2.19 4.72 7.93
N ASN A 176 1.03 5.37 8.05
CA ASN A 176 0.09 5.10 9.14
C ASN A 176 -0.49 3.68 9.08
N VAL A 177 -0.83 3.18 7.89
CA VAL A 177 -1.30 1.80 7.68
C VAL A 177 -0.24 0.78 8.08
N LEU A 178 1.00 0.96 7.62
CA LEU A 178 2.11 0.07 7.95
C LEU A 178 2.40 0.07 9.45
N PHE A 179 2.39 1.24 10.07
CA PHE A 179 2.62 1.36 11.51
C PHE A 179 1.50 0.72 12.35
N SER A 180 0.22 0.94 11.98
CA SER A 180 -0.91 0.31 12.66
C SER A 180 -0.82 -1.20 12.56
N TRP A 181 -0.63 -1.73 11.35
CA TRP A 181 -0.48 -3.17 11.12
C TRP A 181 0.70 -3.76 11.90
N LEU A 182 1.86 -3.09 11.89
CA LEU A 182 3.04 -3.52 12.67
C LEU A 182 2.72 -3.58 14.16
N SER A 183 2.04 -2.57 14.69
CA SER A 183 1.71 -2.47 16.12
C SER A 183 0.77 -3.60 16.55
N ASP A 184 -0.25 -3.89 15.73
CA ASP A 184 -1.23 -4.96 15.99
C ASP A 184 -0.60 -6.36 15.98
N HIS A 185 0.47 -6.55 15.19
CA HIS A 185 1.12 -7.85 14.99
C HIS A 185 2.53 -7.93 15.58
N PHE A 186 2.95 -6.93 16.36
CA PHE A 186 4.34 -6.73 16.76
C PHE A 186 4.96 -7.99 17.40
N TYR A 187 4.23 -8.64 18.29
CA TYR A 187 4.66 -9.86 18.97
C TYR A 187 4.97 -11.03 18.03
N LEU A 188 4.20 -11.18 16.95
CA LEU A 188 4.45 -12.23 15.96
C LEU A 188 5.65 -11.87 15.09
N LEU A 189 5.76 -10.59 14.72
CA LEU A 189 6.81 -10.10 13.82
C LEU A 189 8.19 -10.17 14.47
N THR A 190 8.34 -9.87 15.76
CA THR A 190 9.65 -9.98 16.47
C THR A 190 10.23 -11.40 16.52
N ARG A 191 9.42 -12.42 16.21
CA ARG A 191 9.88 -13.81 16.11
C ARG A 191 10.49 -14.15 14.76
N THR A 192 10.42 -13.24 13.79
CA THR A 192 11.04 -13.40 12.47
C THR A 192 12.42 -12.74 12.46
N PRO A 193 13.46 -13.39 11.89
CA PRO A 193 14.81 -12.83 11.86
C PRO A 193 14.90 -11.44 11.22
N ASP A 194 14.20 -11.21 10.10
CA ASP A 194 14.26 -9.95 9.34
C ASP A 194 13.74 -8.76 10.14
N PHE A 195 12.67 -8.95 10.92
CA PHE A 195 12.16 -7.91 11.81
C PHE A 195 13.02 -7.77 13.07
N ALA A 196 13.44 -8.88 13.67
CA ALA A 196 14.29 -8.86 14.86
C ALA A 196 15.59 -8.07 14.61
N GLU A 197 16.26 -8.34 13.49
CA GLU A 197 17.49 -7.63 13.10
C GLU A 197 17.24 -6.12 12.96
N LYS A 198 16.17 -5.72 12.26
CA LYS A 198 15.84 -4.30 12.05
C LYS A 198 15.41 -3.57 13.33
N ILE A 199 14.85 -4.30 14.30
CA ILE A 199 14.54 -3.75 15.63
C ILE A 199 15.84 -3.56 16.42
N GLU A 200 16.69 -4.59 16.47
CA GLU A 200 17.95 -4.56 17.23
C GLU A 200 18.90 -3.46 16.75
N ASN A 201 18.98 -3.25 15.43
CA ASN A 201 19.82 -2.19 14.86
C ASN A 201 19.13 -0.81 14.77
N GLY A 202 17.87 -0.70 15.24
CA GLY A 202 17.12 0.56 15.25
C GLY A 202 16.72 1.10 13.88
N SER A 203 16.71 0.27 12.83
CA SER A 203 16.33 0.69 11.47
C SER A 203 14.85 0.52 11.14
N LEU A 204 14.08 -0.22 11.95
CA LEU A 204 12.68 -0.51 11.64
C LEU A 204 11.76 0.71 11.81
N LEU A 205 11.93 1.46 12.90
CA LEU A 205 11.08 2.58 13.28
C LEU A 205 11.93 3.81 13.63
N ASP A 206 11.46 4.99 13.22
CA ASP A 206 11.98 6.27 13.70
C ASP A 206 11.62 6.50 15.17
N THR A 207 12.18 7.57 15.75
CA THR A 207 11.99 7.89 17.17
C THR A 207 10.53 8.17 17.53
N GLU A 208 9.75 8.78 16.64
CA GLU A 208 8.36 9.12 16.89
C GLU A 208 7.49 7.85 16.94
N LEU A 209 7.62 6.98 15.92
CA LEU A 209 6.87 5.74 15.84
C LEU A 209 7.33 4.72 16.90
N THR A 210 8.61 4.73 17.27
CA THR A 210 9.11 3.92 18.40
C THR A 210 8.42 4.32 19.71
N ALA A 211 8.31 5.63 20.01
CA ALA A 211 7.63 6.11 21.20
C ALA A 211 6.13 5.74 21.19
N LYS A 212 5.46 5.89 20.04
CA LYS A 212 4.05 5.49 19.85
C LYS A 212 3.84 3.99 20.05
N LEU A 213 4.76 3.16 19.54
CA LEU A 213 4.68 1.71 19.72
C LEU A 213 4.83 1.31 21.19
N ILE A 214 5.79 1.89 21.92
CA ILE A 214 5.96 1.63 23.36
C ILE A 214 4.67 1.97 24.12
N PHE A 215 4.05 3.11 23.79
CA PHE A 215 2.78 3.51 24.38
C PHE A 215 1.67 2.50 24.07
N ALA A 216 1.48 2.13 22.80
CA ALA A 216 0.46 1.18 22.38
C ALA A 216 0.63 -0.20 23.06
N LEU A 217 1.86 -0.71 23.15
CA LEU A 217 2.16 -1.97 23.83
C LEU A 217 1.89 -1.88 25.34
N SER A 218 2.13 -0.72 25.97
CA SER A 218 1.86 -0.51 27.39
C SER A 218 0.37 -0.54 27.70
N GLU A 219 -0.47 0.02 26.82
CA GLU A 219 -1.93 -0.02 26.94
C GLU A 219 -2.43 -1.47 26.82
N GLN A 220 -1.96 -2.22 25.82
CA GLN A 220 -2.32 -3.63 25.63
C GLN A 220 -1.97 -4.50 26.86
N LEU A 221 -0.81 -4.28 27.47
CA LEU A 221 -0.40 -4.98 28.70
C LEU A 221 -1.32 -4.63 29.88
N SER A 222 -1.74 -3.37 30.00
CA SER A 222 -2.64 -2.92 31.07
C SER A 222 -4.04 -3.54 30.93
N GLU A 223 -4.56 -3.64 29.71
CA GLU A 223 -5.86 -4.25 29.43
C GLU A 223 -5.86 -5.75 29.76
N GLN A 224 -4.81 -6.46 29.38
CA GLN A 224 -4.66 -7.89 29.69
C GLN A 224 -4.57 -8.17 31.19
N ALA A 225 -3.99 -7.25 31.98
CA ALA A 225 -3.88 -7.37 33.44
C ALA A 225 -5.23 -7.18 34.16
N THR A 226 -6.22 -6.54 33.53
CA THR A 226 -7.55 -6.30 34.12
C THR A 226 -8.55 -7.45 33.91
N ILE A 227 -8.22 -8.44 33.08
CA ILE A 227 -9.06 -9.63 32.86
C ILE A 227 -8.79 -10.65 34.00
N PRO A 228 -9.76 -10.94 34.89
CA PRO A 228 -9.52 -11.86 36.00
C PRO A 228 -9.24 -13.29 35.50
N PRO A 229 -8.32 -14.03 36.15
CA PRO A 229 -7.99 -15.39 35.72
C PRO A 229 -9.23 -16.28 35.80
N ARG A 230 -9.54 -16.95 34.68
CA ARG A 230 -10.62 -17.94 34.58
C ARG A 230 -10.39 -19.01 35.66
N LYS A 231 -11.22 -19.02 36.71
CA LYS A 231 -11.15 -20.02 37.79
C LYS A 231 -11.16 -21.41 37.17
N LYS A 232 -10.07 -22.16 37.30
CA LYS A 232 -10.03 -23.59 36.96
C LYS A 232 -11.13 -24.28 37.76
N ARG A 233 -12.18 -24.78 37.07
CA ARG A 233 -13.19 -25.65 37.69
C ARG A 233 -12.45 -26.88 38.20
N ARG A 234 -12.34 -26.97 39.53
CA ARG A 234 -11.86 -28.16 40.24
C ARG A 234 -12.88 -29.28 39.96
N VAL A 235 -12.53 -30.26 39.13
CA VAL A 235 -13.34 -31.46 38.97
C VAL A 235 -13.22 -32.24 40.26
N GLN A 236 -14.29 -32.29 41.04
CA GLN A 236 -14.38 -33.12 42.24
C GLN A 236 -14.72 -34.54 41.78
N THR A 237 -13.73 -35.43 41.81
CA THR A 237 -13.94 -36.88 41.62
C THR A 237 -14.70 -37.42 42.83
N VAL A 238 -15.97 -37.77 42.65
CA VAL A 238 -16.78 -38.46 43.65
C VAL A 238 -16.46 -39.95 43.55
N TYR A 239 -15.74 -40.50 44.53
CA TYR A 239 -15.62 -41.94 44.73
C TYR A 239 -16.93 -42.46 45.34
N LEU A 240 -17.69 -43.24 44.58
CA LEU A 240 -18.75 -44.09 45.12
C LEU A 240 -18.10 -45.32 45.76
N ARG A 241 -18.11 -45.37 47.10
CA ARG A 241 -18.00 -46.61 47.86
C ARG A 241 -19.32 -47.36 47.74
N SER A 242 -19.28 -48.57 47.21
CA SER A 242 -20.25 -49.61 47.53
C SER A 242 -19.53 -50.68 48.34
N GLU A 243 -19.80 -50.70 49.64
CA GLU A 243 -19.56 -51.86 50.50
C GLU A 243 -20.77 -52.81 50.41
N SER A 244 -20.44 -54.10 50.51
CA SER A 244 -21.18 -55.34 50.24
C SER A 244 -22.32 -55.64 51.25
N PRO A 245 -23.04 -56.79 51.20
CA PRO A 245 -22.50 -58.18 51.22
C PRO A 245 -22.73 -58.97 49.93
#